data_AF-A0A7R9ZLG4-F1
#
_entry.id   AF-A0A7R9ZLG4-F1
#
_cell.length_a   1.000
_cell.length_b   1.000
_cell.length_c   1.000
_cell.angle_alpha   90.00
_cell.angle_beta   90.00
_cell.angle_gamma   90.00
#
_symmetry.space_group_name_H-M   'P 1'
#
loop_
_entity.id
_entity.type
_entity.pdbx_description
1 polymer ?
#
loop_
_entity_poly.entity_id
_entity_poly.type
_entity_poly.pdbx_seq_one_letter_code
_entity_poly.pdbx_strand_id
1 'polypeptide(L)'
;MAKVEEAETRKPLQTRPKLKWLVEDGALTSNWSLVQERIESNPEEVKHVDALTGRTVLHQLCSVSYAPTKLLELVASLFPEATRVQENTYKATPLHIRCYTSQRSVKKVETILKYMTEDDVLLKNLFGGTVLHSACNSNADINVLKMLIAKNPRILLQKTHEYSHTAMTALWQSYLQSIPGIMAIANILNGREVHTNLFDRFWEKVELLACESYKLSPAYPGDVTNASPSICNTNTADADADAEATNDTTAGDGEEVALDTRYLLHGMLFLRVDMKLAKVALRLNPSWARHADKNGDYVIHKIIKTLPFPNKNSEMIRDVLKCYPEAAGKANLDGDLPLFLAIRDKLSWWNGVEEIVKAYPDALAMQDRVTGLFPSLLAAANGGKVAIDTTYELLCAKPDLIKDAHDFTQNMR
;
A
#
# COMPACT_ATOMS: atom_id res chain seq x y z
N MET A 1 -29.93 45.84 70.89
CA MET A 1 -29.17 44.57 71.02
C MET A 1 -29.99 43.47 70.37
N ALA A 2 -29.41 42.87 69.33
CA ALA A 2 -29.66 41.55 68.72
C ALA A 2 -31.07 40.94 68.68
N LYS A 3 -31.56 40.71 67.45
CA LYS A 3 -32.28 39.51 66.94
C LYS A 3 -32.18 39.59 65.41
N VAL A 4 -31.23 38.89 64.79
CA VAL A 4 -31.37 37.53 64.22
C VAL A 4 -32.61 37.43 63.33
N GLU A 5 -32.39 37.63 62.03
CA GLU A 5 -33.27 37.11 60.98
C GLU A 5 -32.37 36.39 59.98
N GLU A 6 -32.68 35.10 59.80
CA GLU A 6 -32.00 34.15 58.94
C GLU A 6 -32.08 34.58 57.48
N ALA A 7 -30.98 35.08 56.94
CA ALA A 7 -30.75 35.02 55.50
C ALA A 7 -30.16 33.64 55.20
N GLU A 8 -31.03 32.71 54.79
CA GLU A 8 -30.65 31.46 54.14
C GLU A 8 -29.53 31.72 53.14
N THR A 9 -28.41 31.07 53.41
CA THR A 9 -27.21 31.07 52.61
C THR A 9 -27.54 30.56 51.21
N ARG A 10 -27.73 31.49 50.27
CA ARG A 10 -27.57 31.22 48.84
C ARG A 10 -26.20 30.58 48.66
N LYS A 11 -26.15 29.26 48.55
CA LYS A 11 -24.96 28.53 48.10
C LYS A 11 -24.53 29.16 46.77
N PRO A 12 -23.28 29.63 46.65
CA PRO A 12 -22.82 30.20 45.39
C PRO A 12 -22.94 29.12 44.32
N LEU A 13 -23.44 29.51 43.15
CA LEU A 13 -23.48 28.70 41.94
C LEU A 13 -22.10 28.05 41.74
N GLN A 14 -21.96 26.78 42.14
CA GLN A 14 -20.87 25.94 41.65
C GLN A 14 -21.04 25.89 40.14
N THR A 15 -20.21 26.66 39.45
CA THR A 15 -20.04 26.63 38.02
C THR A 15 -19.71 25.20 37.63
N ARG A 16 -20.74 24.44 37.23
CA ARG A 16 -20.58 23.04 36.81
C ARG A 16 -19.45 23.00 35.77
N PRO A 17 -18.42 22.16 35.94
CA PRO A 17 -17.32 22.09 34.99
C PRO A 17 -17.89 21.78 33.60
N LYS A 18 -17.52 22.59 32.59
CA LYS A 18 -17.87 22.32 31.19
C LYS A 18 -17.50 20.87 30.85
N LEU A 19 -18.30 20.18 30.03
CA LEU A 19 -18.10 18.77 29.66
C LEU A 19 -16.66 18.42 29.29
N LYS A 20 -15.93 19.33 28.62
CA LYS A 20 -14.49 19.21 28.35
C LYS A 20 -13.65 18.86 29.60
N TRP A 21 -13.81 19.61 30.68
CA TRP A 21 -13.06 19.41 31.93
C TRP A 21 -13.43 18.10 32.61
N LEU A 22 -14.70 17.66 32.50
CA LEU A 22 -15.12 16.35 33.00
C LEU A 22 -14.50 15.20 32.21
N VAL A 23 -14.33 15.36 30.89
CA VAL A 23 -13.63 14.36 30.07
C VAL A 23 -12.13 14.33 30.39
N GLU A 24 -11.52 15.48 30.68
CA GLU A 24 -10.12 15.58 31.15
C GLU A 24 -9.95 14.95 32.53
N ASP A 25 -10.84 15.24 33.47
CA ASP A 25 -10.85 14.63 34.81
C ASP A 25 -11.09 13.12 34.73
N GLY A 26 -12.07 12.68 33.93
CA GLY A 26 -12.32 11.26 33.65
C GLY A 26 -11.12 10.57 33.01
N ALA A 27 -10.33 11.29 32.19
CA ALA A 27 -9.06 10.79 31.73
C ALA A 27 -8.06 10.65 32.89
N LEU A 28 -7.91 11.62 33.79
CA LEU A 28 -6.93 11.52 34.88
C LEU A 28 -7.31 10.48 35.94
N THR A 29 -8.59 10.39 36.28
CA THR A 29 -9.10 9.59 37.42
C THR A 29 -9.70 8.24 36.99
N SER A 30 -9.85 8.00 35.68
CA SER A 30 -10.60 6.87 35.11
C SER A 30 -12.08 6.81 35.52
N ASN A 31 -12.64 7.88 36.08
CA ASN A 31 -14.05 7.97 36.46
C ASN A 31 -14.92 8.44 35.29
N TRP A 32 -15.28 7.51 34.40
CA TRP A 32 -16.09 7.81 33.21
C TRP A 32 -17.60 7.86 33.47
N SER A 33 -18.06 7.38 34.63
CA SER A 33 -19.49 7.34 34.98
C SER A 33 -20.10 8.74 35.06
N LEU A 34 -19.37 9.68 35.67
CA LEU A 34 -19.78 11.09 35.76
C LEU A 34 -19.87 11.75 34.37
N VAL A 35 -18.96 11.39 33.46
CA VAL A 35 -18.97 11.89 32.09
C VAL A 35 -20.20 11.36 31.34
N GLN A 36 -20.52 10.07 31.52
CA GLN A 36 -21.69 9.46 30.91
C GLN A 36 -22.99 10.10 31.42
N GLU A 37 -23.17 10.20 32.75
CA GLU A 37 -24.35 10.83 33.36
C GLU A 37 -24.54 12.28 32.90
N ARG A 38 -23.43 13.02 32.75
CA ARG A 38 -23.47 14.40 32.25
C ARG A 38 -23.98 14.48 30.81
N ILE A 39 -23.51 13.58 29.95
CA ILE A 39 -23.92 13.53 28.54
C ILE A 39 -25.39 13.11 28.42
N GLU A 40 -25.81 12.11 29.19
CA GLU A 40 -27.22 11.66 29.23
C GLU A 40 -28.15 12.77 29.72
N SER A 41 -27.72 13.55 30.71
CA SER A 41 -28.51 14.67 31.25
C SER A 41 -28.48 15.92 30.37
N ASN A 42 -27.43 16.14 29.57
CA ASN A 42 -27.23 17.36 28.76
C ASN A 42 -26.61 17.02 27.38
N PRO A 43 -27.35 16.36 26.48
CA PRO A 43 -26.80 15.86 25.21
C PRO A 43 -26.31 16.98 24.28
N GLU A 44 -26.87 18.18 24.37
CA GLU A 44 -26.46 19.34 23.55
C GLU A 44 -25.01 19.78 23.83
N GLU A 45 -24.45 19.49 25.01
CA GLU A 45 -23.05 19.81 25.32
C GLU A 45 -22.04 19.06 24.43
N VAL A 46 -22.46 17.92 23.86
CA VAL A 46 -21.62 17.12 22.95
C VAL A 46 -21.32 17.84 21.64
N LYS A 47 -22.21 18.73 21.19
CA LYS A 47 -22.07 19.51 19.95
C LYS A 47 -21.07 20.66 20.08
N HIS A 48 -20.58 20.93 21.29
CA HIS A 48 -19.62 21.99 21.52
C HIS A 48 -18.27 21.68 20.85
N VAL A 49 -17.81 22.62 20.03
CA VAL A 49 -16.47 22.64 19.46
C VAL A 49 -15.64 23.66 20.23
N ASP A 50 -14.50 23.22 20.78
CA ASP A 50 -13.58 24.10 21.48
C ASP A 50 -13.02 25.17 20.52
N ALA A 51 -13.25 26.46 20.80
CA ALA A 51 -12.91 27.53 19.88
C ALA A 51 -11.40 27.71 19.65
N LEU A 52 -10.56 27.31 20.61
CA LEU A 52 -9.10 27.46 20.51
C LEU A 52 -8.50 26.31 19.70
N THR A 53 -8.85 25.09 20.06
CA THR A 53 -8.26 23.86 19.51
C THR A 53 -9.05 23.29 18.33
N GLY A 54 -10.30 23.68 18.14
CA GLY A 54 -11.21 23.08 17.16
C GLY A 54 -11.65 21.65 17.54
N ARG A 55 -11.33 21.19 18.76
CA ARG A 55 -11.62 19.81 19.19
C ARG A 55 -13.03 19.68 19.73
N THR A 56 -13.68 18.58 19.36
CA THR A 56 -14.92 18.09 19.97
C THR A 56 -14.63 17.14 21.12
N VAL A 57 -15.65 16.80 21.90
CA VAL A 57 -15.56 15.73 22.92
C VAL A 57 -15.05 14.41 22.32
N LEU A 58 -15.45 14.10 21.08
CA LEU A 58 -15.00 12.89 20.40
C LEU A 58 -13.48 12.89 20.13
N HIS A 59 -12.87 14.04 19.81
CA HIS A 59 -11.40 14.15 19.69
C HIS A 59 -10.72 13.82 21.02
N GLN A 60 -11.25 14.36 22.13
CA GLN A 60 -10.71 14.14 23.47
C GLN A 60 -10.77 12.64 23.82
N LEU A 61 -11.93 12.01 23.63
CA LEU A 61 -12.11 10.56 23.88
C LEU A 61 -11.22 9.69 22.98
N CYS A 62 -11.00 10.10 21.72
CA CYS A 62 -10.10 9.39 20.81
C CYS A 62 -8.63 9.48 21.25
N SER A 63 -8.21 10.61 21.84
CA SER A 63 -6.86 10.80 22.34
C SER A 63 -6.53 9.95 23.57
N VAL A 64 -7.55 9.53 24.33
CA VAL A 64 -7.38 8.77 25.56
C VAL A 64 -7.52 7.26 25.32
N SER A 65 -6.44 6.51 25.58
CA SER A 65 -6.37 5.08 25.27
C SER A 65 -7.35 4.21 26.06
N TYR A 66 -7.72 4.60 27.28
CA TYR A 66 -8.63 3.87 28.19
C TYR A 66 -10.06 4.43 28.25
N ALA A 67 -10.40 5.41 27.39
CA ALA A 67 -11.78 5.88 27.29
C ALA A 67 -12.75 4.73 26.95
N PRO A 68 -13.94 4.60 27.58
CA PRO A 68 -14.85 3.49 27.33
C PRO A 68 -15.44 3.53 25.92
N THR A 69 -15.47 2.40 25.23
CA THR A 69 -16.06 2.31 23.88
C THR A 69 -17.54 2.71 23.86
N LYS A 70 -18.30 2.37 24.91
CA LYS A 70 -19.71 2.79 25.06
C LYS A 70 -19.88 4.31 25.07
N LEU A 71 -18.94 5.03 25.68
CA LEU A 71 -18.98 6.49 25.72
C LEU A 71 -18.68 7.10 24.36
N LEU A 72 -17.75 6.51 23.60
CA LEU A 72 -17.50 6.90 22.20
C LEU A 72 -18.74 6.65 21.34
N GLU A 73 -19.41 5.50 21.52
CA GLU A 73 -20.63 5.15 20.80
C GLU A 73 -21.78 6.12 21.11
N LEU A 74 -21.98 6.46 22.38
CA LEU A 74 -22.99 7.44 22.81
C LEU A 74 -22.72 8.83 22.21
N VAL A 75 -21.46 9.28 22.24
CA VAL A 75 -21.10 10.59 21.67
C VAL A 75 -21.29 10.60 20.15
N ALA A 76 -20.88 9.54 19.46
CA ALA A 76 -21.01 9.43 18.02
C ALA A 76 -22.47 9.28 17.56
N SER A 77 -23.34 8.66 18.37
CA SER A 77 -24.77 8.55 18.06
C SER A 77 -25.53 9.86 18.27
N LEU A 78 -25.16 10.64 19.28
CA LEU A 78 -25.78 11.95 19.57
C LEU A 78 -25.30 13.06 18.63
N PHE A 79 -24.05 13.00 18.15
CA PHE A 79 -23.49 13.97 17.22
C PHE A 79 -22.59 13.31 16.15
N PRO A 80 -23.18 12.64 15.14
CA PRO A 80 -22.42 11.93 14.10
C PRO A 80 -21.47 12.82 13.31
N GLU A 81 -21.82 14.10 13.08
CA GLU A 81 -21.00 15.06 12.36
C GLU A 81 -19.65 15.32 13.06
N ALA A 82 -19.55 15.04 14.38
CA ALA A 82 -18.30 15.11 15.12
C ALA A 82 -17.19 14.25 14.50
N THR A 83 -17.54 13.15 13.82
CA THR A 83 -16.58 12.25 13.18
C THR A 83 -15.82 12.90 12.02
N ARG A 84 -16.37 13.98 11.44
CA ARG A 84 -15.82 14.72 10.30
C ARG A 84 -15.11 16.01 10.70
N VAL A 85 -15.38 16.52 11.90
CA VAL A 85 -14.78 17.77 12.37
C VAL A 85 -13.26 17.62 12.40
N GLN A 86 -12.55 18.58 11.80
CA GLN A 86 -11.10 18.64 11.78
C GLN A 86 -10.60 19.66 12.80
N GLU A 87 -9.71 19.24 13.70
CA GLU A 87 -9.15 20.15 14.70
C GLU A 87 -8.20 21.21 14.09
N ASN A 88 -7.94 22.29 14.81
CA ASN A 88 -7.30 23.48 14.24
C ASN A 88 -5.81 23.30 13.96
N THR A 89 -5.09 22.48 14.72
CA THR A 89 -3.63 22.37 14.68
C THR A 89 -3.13 21.57 13.48
N TYR A 90 -3.68 20.37 13.26
CA TYR A 90 -3.26 19.46 12.19
C TYR A 90 -4.39 19.12 11.22
N LYS A 91 -5.57 19.75 11.32
CA LYS A 91 -6.75 19.36 10.54
C LYS A 91 -7.07 17.86 10.70
N ALA A 92 -6.75 17.27 11.84
CA ALA A 92 -6.99 15.87 12.11
C ALA A 92 -8.46 15.65 12.51
N THR A 93 -9.09 14.61 11.98
CA THR A 93 -10.40 14.15 12.50
C THR A 93 -10.20 13.33 13.79
N PRO A 94 -11.26 13.02 14.57
CA PRO A 94 -11.12 12.15 15.73
C PRO A 94 -10.50 10.79 15.38
N LEU A 95 -10.84 10.25 14.19
CA LEU A 95 -10.30 8.98 13.73
C LEU A 95 -8.79 9.07 13.41
N HIS A 96 -8.29 10.19 12.88
CA HIS A 96 -6.83 10.40 12.73
C HIS A 96 -6.12 10.30 14.09
N ILE A 97 -6.65 10.97 15.12
CA ILE A 97 -6.10 10.92 16.49
C ILE A 97 -6.15 9.49 17.04
N ARG A 98 -7.26 8.78 16.83
CA ARG A 98 -7.43 7.40 17.28
C ARG A 98 -6.46 6.44 16.60
N CYS A 99 -6.21 6.63 15.31
CA CYS A 99 -5.26 5.84 14.53
C CYS A 99 -3.80 6.16 14.88
N TYR A 100 -3.50 7.41 15.22
CA TYR A 100 -2.17 7.87 15.62
C TYR A 100 -1.76 7.41 17.03
N THR A 101 -2.73 7.31 17.95
CA THR A 101 -2.49 6.92 19.34
C THR A 101 -2.49 5.39 19.52
N SER A 102 -1.93 4.91 20.64
CA SER A 102 -1.89 3.47 20.96
C SER A 102 -3.27 2.83 20.96
N GLN A 103 -3.46 1.87 20.06
CA GLN A 103 -4.71 1.14 19.85
C GLN A 103 -4.76 -0.08 20.77
N ARG A 104 -5.38 0.07 21.95
CA ARG A 104 -5.64 -1.08 22.83
C ARG A 104 -6.81 -1.95 22.35
N SER A 105 -7.73 -1.37 21.57
CA SER A 105 -8.92 -2.06 21.10
C SER A 105 -9.32 -1.56 19.72
N VAL A 106 -9.45 -2.50 18.79
CA VAL A 106 -9.94 -2.29 17.43
C VAL A 106 -11.40 -1.79 17.43
N LYS A 107 -12.20 -2.20 18.42
CA LYS A 107 -13.63 -1.87 18.56
C LYS A 107 -13.92 -0.38 18.63
N LYS A 108 -13.00 0.44 19.13
CA LYS A 108 -13.14 1.91 19.12
C LYS A 108 -13.15 2.48 17.71
N VAL A 109 -12.26 1.97 16.86
CA VAL A 109 -12.18 2.38 15.46
C VAL A 109 -13.44 1.91 14.72
N GLU A 110 -13.84 0.65 14.94
CA GLU A 110 -15.09 0.10 14.40
C GLU A 110 -16.30 0.97 14.75
N THR A 111 -16.41 1.38 16.03
CA THR A 111 -17.52 2.22 16.52
C THR A 111 -17.57 3.56 15.80
N ILE A 112 -16.43 4.23 15.61
CA ILE A 112 -16.37 5.52 14.89
C ILE A 112 -16.72 5.33 13.41
N LEU A 113 -16.20 4.27 12.78
CA LEU A 113 -16.43 3.97 11.37
C LEU A 113 -17.89 3.68 11.02
N LYS A 114 -18.72 3.24 11.98
CA LYS A 114 -20.17 3.07 11.81
C LYS A 114 -20.88 4.38 11.46
N TYR A 115 -20.39 5.51 12.00
CA TYR A 115 -20.99 6.83 11.81
C TYR A 115 -20.31 7.66 10.71
N MET A 116 -19.22 7.15 10.11
CA MET A 116 -18.55 7.76 8.97
C MET A 116 -19.13 7.23 7.65
N THR A 117 -19.15 8.08 6.63
CA THR A 117 -19.39 7.68 5.23
C THR A 117 -18.10 7.22 4.56
N GLU A 118 -18.21 6.70 3.34
CA GLU A 118 -17.06 6.27 2.53
C GLU A 118 -16.11 7.43 2.19
N ASP A 119 -16.63 8.64 2.01
CA ASP A 119 -15.81 9.82 1.68
C ASP A 119 -15.15 10.43 2.92
N ASP A 120 -15.74 10.26 4.11
CA ASP A 120 -15.20 10.81 5.36
C ASP A 120 -13.84 10.21 5.72
N VAL A 121 -13.59 8.94 5.36
CA VAL A 121 -12.29 8.30 5.59
C VAL A 121 -11.21 8.81 4.64
N LEU A 122 -11.59 9.52 3.57
CA LEU A 122 -10.67 10.15 2.62
C LEU A 122 -10.30 11.59 3.02
N LEU A 123 -10.91 12.15 4.08
CA LEU A 123 -10.53 13.46 4.62
C LEU A 123 -9.04 13.50 4.94
N LYS A 124 -8.38 14.57 4.51
CA LYS A 124 -6.93 14.76 4.66
C LYS A 124 -6.61 15.74 5.78
N ASN A 125 -5.64 15.37 6.61
CA ASN A 125 -5.04 16.27 7.59
C ASN A 125 -4.15 17.33 6.91
N LEU A 126 -3.51 18.18 7.71
CA LEU A 126 -2.65 19.28 7.26
C LEU A 126 -1.48 18.81 6.38
N PHE A 127 -0.97 17.60 6.62
CA PHE A 127 0.10 16.98 5.82
C PHE A 127 -0.42 16.33 4.53
N GLY A 128 -1.73 16.34 4.30
CA GLY A 128 -2.40 15.65 3.20
C GLY A 128 -2.61 14.15 3.44
N GLY A 129 -2.29 13.67 4.65
CA GLY A 129 -2.46 12.28 5.02
C GLY A 129 -3.90 11.98 5.42
N THR A 130 -4.40 10.83 4.97
CA THR A 130 -5.68 10.26 5.43
C THR A 130 -5.50 9.48 6.73
N VAL A 131 -6.60 8.98 7.30
CA VAL A 131 -6.57 8.12 8.50
C VAL A 131 -5.72 6.86 8.32
N LEU A 132 -5.62 6.32 7.10
CA LEU A 132 -4.75 5.19 6.79
C LEU A 132 -3.26 5.55 6.90
N HIS A 133 -2.86 6.77 6.53
CA HIS A 133 -1.47 7.23 6.72
C HIS A 133 -1.12 7.30 8.21
N SER A 134 -2.02 7.86 9.04
CA SER A 134 -1.83 7.88 10.50
C SER A 134 -1.76 6.47 11.09
N ALA A 135 -2.61 5.55 10.62
CA ALA A 135 -2.61 4.17 11.07
C ALA A 135 -1.28 3.46 10.71
N CYS A 136 -0.82 3.59 9.47
CA CYS A 136 0.46 3.03 9.04
C CYS A 136 1.66 3.62 9.77
N ASN A 137 1.69 4.95 9.96
CA ASN A 137 2.79 5.63 10.63
C ASN A 137 2.93 5.23 12.12
N SER A 138 1.80 4.97 12.79
CA SER A 138 1.79 4.54 14.19
C SER A 138 1.76 3.02 14.38
N ASN A 139 1.99 2.25 13.31
CA ASN A 139 1.99 0.79 13.31
C ASN A 139 0.69 0.18 13.89
N ALA A 140 -0.46 0.75 13.52
CA ALA A 140 -1.81 0.32 13.90
C ALA A 140 -2.07 -1.18 13.68
N ASP A 141 -3.02 -1.75 14.41
CA ASP A 141 -3.41 -3.16 14.23
C ASP A 141 -3.87 -3.44 12.79
N ILE A 142 -3.53 -4.61 12.25
CA ILE A 142 -3.89 -4.96 10.86
C ILE A 142 -5.40 -4.94 10.63
N ASN A 143 -6.19 -5.27 11.64
CA ASN A 143 -7.65 -5.22 11.54
C ASN A 143 -8.16 -3.79 11.38
N VAL A 144 -7.46 -2.79 11.94
CA VAL A 144 -7.76 -1.38 11.69
C VAL A 144 -7.54 -1.04 10.21
N LEU A 145 -6.44 -1.49 9.62
CA LEU A 145 -6.18 -1.30 8.19
C LEU A 145 -7.27 -2.00 7.34
N LYS A 146 -7.60 -3.27 7.64
CA LYS A 146 -8.65 -4.03 6.96
C LYS A 146 -10.00 -3.29 7.01
N MET A 147 -10.42 -2.78 8.18
CA MET A 147 -11.66 -2.01 8.31
C MET A 147 -11.65 -0.70 7.52
N LEU A 148 -10.53 0.03 7.50
CA LEU A 148 -10.39 1.28 6.74
C LEU A 148 -10.48 1.02 5.23
N ILE A 149 -9.79 -0.02 4.75
CA ILE A 149 -9.79 -0.43 3.34
C ILE A 149 -11.19 -0.90 2.93
N ALA A 150 -11.85 -1.73 3.76
CA ALA A 150 -13.20 -2.20 3.50
C ALA A 150 -14.22 -1.05 3.43
N LYS A 151 -14.01 0.03 4.19
CA LYS A 151 -14.90 1.21 4.15
C LYS A 151 -14.75 1.99 2.85
N ASN A 152 -13.53 2.17 2.34
CA ASN A 152 -13.30 2.78 1.03
C ASN A 152 -11.91 2.37 0.48
N PRO A 153 -11.84 1.43 -0.48
CA PRO A 153 -10.56 0.95 -1.02
C PRO A 153 -9.70 2.05 -1.67
N ARG A 154 -10.32 3.14 -2.16
CA ARG A 154 -9.58 4.26 -2.77
C ARG A 154 -8.63 4.96 -1.79
N ILE A 155 -8.80 4.74 -0.49
CA ILE A 155 -7.90 5.26 0.55
C ILE A 155 -6.45 4.77 0.36
N LEU A 156 -6.25 3.60 -0.25
CA LEU A 156 -4.93 3.02 -0.56
C LEU A 156 -4.14 3.85 -1.58
N LEU A 157 -4.86 4.55 -2.48
CA LEU A 157 -4.26 5.33 -3.57
C LEU A 157 -4.06 6.81 -3.20
N GLN A 158 -4.55 7.22 -2.01
CA GLN A 158 -4.40 8.59 -1.55
C GLN A 158 -2.94 8.90 -1.26
N LYS A 159 -2.54 10.12 -1.60
CA LYS A 159 -1.19 10.64 -1.39
C LYS A 159 -1.20 11.88 -0.52
N THR A 160 -0.17 12.01 0.32
CA THR A 160 0.12 13.23 1.09
C THR A 160 0.41 14.41 0.17
N HIS A 161 0.28 15.63 0.70
CA HIS A 161 0.65 16.85 -0.03
C HIS A 161 2.16 16.93 -0.17
N GLU A 162 2.87 16.72 0.93
CA GLU A 162 4.32 16.69 0.97
C GLU A 162 4.83 15.34 0.46
N TYR A 163 5.75 15.35 -0.51
CA TYR A 163 6.42 14.17 -1.10
C TYR A 163 5.53 13.12 -1.78
N SER A 164 4.21 13.33 -1.86
CA SER A 164 3.28 12.42 -2.53
C SER A 164 3.35 10.97 -1.99
N HIS A 165 3.56 10.82 -0.68
CA HIS A 165 3.67 9.52 -0.02
C HIS A 165 2.32 8.81 0.03
N THR A 166 2.33 7.50 -0.21
CA THR A 166 1.18 6.63 0.04
C THR A 166 1.21 6.11 1.49
N ALA A 167 0.13 5.48 1.94
CA ALA A 167 0.11 4.82 3.25
C ALA A 167 1.16 3.71 3.37
N MET A 168 1.50 3.04 2.27
CA MET A 168 2.59 2.05 2.19
C MET A 168 3.95 2.69 2.47
N THR A 169 4.20 3.89 1.93
CA THR A 169 5.41 4.66 2.20
C THR A 169 5.48 5.07 3.68
N ALA A 170 4.37 5.48 4.28
CA ALA A 170 4.32 5.83 5.71
C ALA A 170 4.63 4.62 6.60
N LEU A 171 4.10 3.42 6.27
CA LEU A 171 4.42 2.18 6.98
C LEU A 171 5.91 1.85 6.88
N TRP A 172 6.48 1.93 5.67
CA TRP A 172 7.89 1.67 5.42
C TRP A 172 8.80 2.60 6.22
N GLN A 173 8.55 3.91 6.18
CA GLN A 173 9.36 4.90 6.89
C GLN A 173 9.26 4.72 8.40
N SER A 174 8.07 4.45 8.93
CA SER A 174 7.89 4.15 10.36
C SER A 174 8.68 2.92 10.80
N TYR A 175 8.66 1.85 10.00
CA TYR A 175 9.44 0.64 10.30
C TYR A 175 10.95 0.91 10.35
N LEU A 176 11.45 1.68 9.38
CA LEU A 176 12.86 2.08 9.30
C LEU A 176 13.29 3.10 10.37
N GLN A 177 12.38 3.73 11.11
CA GLN A 177 12.77 4.55 12.26
C GLN A 177 13.20 3.71 13.47
N SER A 178 12.88 2.41 13.47
CA SER A 178 13.26 1.49 14.55
C SER A 178 14.60 0.79 14.25
N ILE A 179 15.48 0.70 15.25
CA ILE A 179 16.74 -0.05 15.14
C ILE A 179 16.49 -1.51 14.73
N PRO A 180 15.55 -2.25 15.36
CA PRO A 180 15.26 -3.62 14.93
C PRO A 180 14.78 -3.69 13.48
N GLY A 181 14.00 -2.70 13.02
CA GLY A 181 13.53 -2.65 11.64
C GLY A 181 14.66 -2.46 10.64
N ILE A 182 15.54 -1.47 10.85
CA ILE A 182 16.71 -1.27 9.97
C ILE A 182 17.58 -2.53 9.92
N MET A 183 17.84 -3.15 11.07
CA MET A 183 18.65 -4.37 11.16
C MET A 183 17.99 -5.55 10.45
N ALA A 184 16.67 -5.72 10.58
CA ALA A 184 15.92 -6.76 9.87
C ALA A 184 16.07 -6.61 8.35
N ILE A 185 15.84 -5.40 7.82
CA ILE A 185 15.98 -5.12 6.38
C ILE A 185 17.41 -5.37 5.92
N ALA A 186 18.41 -4.89 6.65
CA ALA A 186 19.81 -5.11 6.31
C ALA A 186 20.19 -6.60 6.29
N ASN A 187 19.71 -7.38 7.26
CA ASN A 187 19.95 -8.82 7.32
C ASN A 187 19.32 -9.55 6.13
N ILE A 188 18.05 -9.27 5.80
CA ILE A 188 17.35 -9.89 4.66
C ILE A 188 18.05 -9.57 3.34
N LEU A 189 18.44 -8.30 3.14
CA LEU A 189 19.14 -7.89 1.91
C LEU A 189 20.53 -8.53 1.78
N ASN A 190 21.16 -8.88 2.91
CA ASN A 190 22.42 -9.64 2.95
C ASN A 190 22.22 -11.16 2.92
N GLY A 191 20.99 -11.65 2.68
CA GLY A 191 20.68 -13.07 2.57
C GLY A 191 20.62 -13.82 3.90
N ARG A 192 20.40 -13.11 5.02
CA ARG A 192 20.18 -13.71 6.34
C ARG A 192 18.69 -13.80 6.63
N GLU A 193 18.28 -14.89 7.26
CA GLU A 193 16.90 -15.07 7.73
C GLU A 193 16.60 -14.16 8.92
N VAL A 194 15.37 -13.66 8.99
CA VAL A 194 14.86 -12.83 10.07
C VAL A 194 13.47 -13.31 10.42
N HIS A 195 13.31 -13.82 11.64
CA HIS A 195 12.02 -14.20 12.20
C HIS A 195 11.82 -13.41 13.48
N THR A 196 11.19 -12.25 13.35
CA THR A 196 10.85 -11.43 14.51
C THR A 196 9.39 -11.05 14.41
N ASN A 197 8.65 -11.17 15.52
CA ASN A 197 7.25 -10.76 15.59
C ASN A 197 7.03 -9.30 15.15
N LEU A 198 8.06 -8.45 15.20
CA LEU A 198 7.99 -7.09 14.68
C LEU A 198 8.04 -7.06 13.14
N PHE A 199 8.94 -7.81 12.52
CA PHE A 199 9.01 -7.94 11.06
C PHE A 199 7.77 -8.62 10.51
N ASP A 200 7.30 -9.70 11.11
CA ASP A 200 6.15 -10.46 10.61
C ASP A 200 4.89 -9.57 10.58
N ARG A 201 4.59 -8.86 11.67
CA ARG A 201 3.48 -7.89 11.74
C ARG A 201 3.63 -6.70 10.78
N PHE A 202 4.86 -6.31 10.46
CA PHE A 202 5.12 -5.28 9.45
C PHE A 202 4.86 -5.84 8.05
N TRP A 203 5.35 -7.05 7.79
CA TRP A 203 5.26 -7.71 6.50
C TRP A 203 3.81 -8.05 6.13
N GLU A 204 3.01 -8.56 7.06
CA GLU A 204 1.57 -8.80 6.84
C GLU A 204 0.83 -7.54 6.36
N LYS A 205 1.21 -6.36 6.87
CA LYS A 205 0.64 -5.07 6.45
C LYS A 205 1.15 -4.63 5.09
N VAL A 206 2.42 -4.89 4.77
CA VAL A 206 3.00 -4.70 3.43
C VAL A 206 2.23 -5.52 2.41
N GLU A 207 1.98 -6.80 2.71
CA GLU A 207 1.22 -7.71 1.84
C GLU A 207 -0.21 -7.22 1.63
N LEU A 208 -0.91 -6.90 2.72
CA LEU A 208 -2.27 -6.36 2.65
C LEU A 208 -2.34 -5.09 1.77
N LEU A 209 -1.49 -4.09 2.04
CA LEU A 209 -1.52 -2.82 1.33
C LEU A 209 -1.15 -2.98 -0.15
N ALA A 210 -0.11 -3.77 -0.46
CA ALA A 210 0.33 -3.99 -1.83
C ALA A 210 -0.73 -4.75 -2.65
N CYS A 211 -1.22 -5.88 -2.14
CA CYS A 211 -2.18 -6.72 -2.84
C CYS A 211 -3.54 -6.03 -3.02
N GLU A 212 -4.09 -5.41 -1.97
CA GLU A 212 -5.37 -4.67 -2.08
C GLU A 212 -5.26 -3.46 -2.99
N SER A 213 -4.12 -2.76 -2.99
CA SER A 213 -3.91 -1.66 -3.93
C SER A 213 -3.85 -2.14 -5.38
N TYR A 214 -3.27 -3.32 -5.61
CA TYR A 214 -3.13 -3.84 -6.95
C TYR A 214 -4.44 -4.28 -7.55
N LYS A 215 -5.39 -4.78 -6.73
CA LYS A 215 -6.76 -5.08 -7.18
C LYS A 215 -7.47 -3.86 -7.80
N LEU A 216 -7.06 -2.64 -7.43
CA LEU A 216 -7.59 -1.39 -8.01
C LEU A 216 -6.89 -0.99 -9.32
N SER A 217 -5.80 -1.66 -9.69
CA SER A 217 -5.07 -1.42 -10.93
C SER A 217 -5.81 -2.04 -12.12
N PRO A 218 -5.88 -1.35 -13.27
CA PRO A 218 -6.45 -1.94 -14.49
C PRO A 218 -5.65 -3.15 -15.02
N ALA A 219 -4.41 -3.31 -14.57
CA ALA A 219 -3.54 -4.42 -14.93
C ALA A 219 -3.74 -5.66 -14.05
N TYR A 220 -4.58 -5.60 -13.01
CA TYR A 220 -4.87 -6.77 -12.19
C TYR A 220 -5.53 -7.87 -13.04
N PRO A 221 -5.00 -9.11 -13.04
CA PRO A 221 -5.56 -10.21 -13.80
C PRO A 221 -7.03 -10.53 -13.47
N GLY A 222 -7.50 -10.12 -12.29
CA GLY A 222 -8.78 -10.56 -11.75
C GLY A 222 -8.75 -12.06 -11.43
N ASP A 223 -9.76 -12.54 -10.72
CA ASP A 223 -10.08 -13.95 -10.81
C ASP A 223 -10.65 -14.19 -12.21
N VAL A 224 -9.94 -14.96 -13.03
CA VAL A 224 -10.40 -15.46 -14.34
C VAL A 224 -11.62 -16.41 -14.18
N THR A 225 -12.23 -16.50 -13.00
CA THR A 225 -13.34 -17.39 -12.68
C THR A 225 -14.69 -16.71 -12.43
N ASN A 226 -14.80 -15.37 -12.43
CA ASN A 226 -16.11 -14.72 -12.23
C ASN A 226 -16.34 -13.49 -13.11
N ALA A 227 -16.61 -13.73 -14.41
CA ALA A 227 -17.44 -12.86 -15.23
C ALA A 227 -18.80 -13.55 -15.46
N SER A 228 -19.84 -12.98 -14.87
CA SER A 228 -21.20 -13.52 -14.65
C SER A 228 -22.10 -13.59 -15.92
N PRO A 229 -23.42 -13.82 -15.75
CA PRO A 229 -24.17 -15.06 -15.88
C PRO A 229 -24.80 -15.25 -17.27
N SER A 230 -24.83 -16.47 -17.81
CA SER A 230 -25.92 -16.94 -18.69
C SER A 230 -25.85 -18.44 -18.89
N ILE A 231 -27.04 -19.03 -18.76
CA ILE A 231 -27.39 -20.40 -19.08
C ILE A 231 -27.05 -20.66 -20.56
N CYS A 232 -26.17 -21.62 -20.82
CA CYS A 232 -26.39 -22.61 -21.88
C CYS A 232 -25.49 -23.82 -21.63
N ASN A 233 -26.14 -24.92 -21.22
CA ASN A 233 -25.66 -26.28 -21.41
C ASN A 233 -25.18 -26.47 -22.85
N THR A 234 -24.05 -27.15 -23.02
CA THR A 234 -24.04 -28.49 -23.63
C THR A 234 -22.72 -29.21 -23.33
N ASN A 235 -22.88 -30.47 -22.95
CA ASN A 235 -21.88 -31.51 -22.70
C ASN A 235 -20.89 -31.72 -23.85
N THR A 236 -19.66 -32.13 -23.50
CA THR A 236 -18.95 -33.41 -23.84
C THR A 236 -17.46 -33.15 -23.57
N ALA A 237 -16.82 -33.75 -22.55
CA ALA A 237 -16.32 -35.12 -22.42
C ALA A 237 -14.77 -35.14 -22.56
N ASP A 238 -14.15 -36.00 -21.74
CA ASP A 238 -12.74 -36.45 -21.73
C ASP A 238 -11.77 -35.56 -20.91
N ALA A 239 -11.51 -35.78 -19.61
CA ALA A 239 -11.01 -36.94 -18.83
C ALA A 239 -9.47 -37.06 -18.83
N ASP A 240 -8.90 -36.90 -17.62
CA ASP A 240 -7.84 -37.72 -16.96
C ASP A 240 -7.09 -36.83 -15.92
N ALA A 241 -7.40 -36.93 -14.61
CA ALA A 241 -6.84 -37.87 -13.61
C ALA A 241 -5.36 -37.52 -13.29
N ASP A 242 -4.95 -37.11 -12.09
CA ASP A 242 -5.14 -37.74 -10.78
C ASP A 242 -5.14 -36.73 -9.62
N ALA A 243 -6.07 -36.89 -8.68
CA ALA A 243 -6.08 -36.24 -7.38
C ALA A 243 -6.39 -37.30 -6.32
N GLU A 244 -5.43 -37.59 -5.44
CA GLU A 244 -5.68 -38.35 -4.21
C GLU A 244 -6.26 -37.41 -3.16
N ALA A 245 -7.52 -37.67 -2.80
CA ALA A 245 -8.22 -37.04 -1.70
C ALA A 245 -8.08 -37.89 -0.44
N THR A 246 -7.71 -37.26 0.68
CA THR A 246 -8.05 -37.74 2.01
C THR A 246 -8.86 -36.64 2.71
N ASN A 247 -10.17 -36.87 2.81
CA ASN A 247 -11.08 -36.12 3.66
C ASN A 247 -10.88 -36.57 5.12
N ASP A 248 -10.65 -35.62 6.03
CA ASP A 248 -11.16 -35.74 7.39
C ASP A 248 -11.80 -34.41 7.80
N THR A 249 -13.04 -34.51 8.24
CA THR A 249 -13.95 -33.41 8.57
C THR A 249 -13.91 -33.10 10.05
N THR A 250 -13.45 -31.91 10.42
CA THR A 250 -13.87 -31.24 11.65
C THR A 250 -14.35 -29.83 11.29
N ALA A 251 -15.61 -29.57 11.65
CA ALA A 251 -16.26 -28.28 11.49
C ALA A 251 -15.77 -27.29 12.55
N GLY A 252 -15.53 -26.05 12.14
CA GLY A 252 -15.40 -24.90 13.03
C GLY A 252 -14.08 -24.18 12.92
N ASP A 253 -13.96 -23.30 11.92
CA ASP A 253 -13.42 -21.95 12.01
C ASP A 253 -13.56 -21.35 10.60
N GLY A 254 -14.02 -20.11 10.48
CA GLY A 254 -14.11 -19.46 9.18
C GLY A 254 -12.70 -19.36 8.60
N GLU A 255 -12.40 -20.17 7.57
CA GLU A 255 -11.13 -20.12 6.86
C GLU A 255 -10.90 -18.68 6.41
N GLU A 256 -9.96 -18.01 7.08
CA GLU A 256 -9.43 -16.75 6.63
C GLU A 256 -8.76 -17.05 5.28
N VAL A 257 -9.47 -16.77 4.18
CA VAL A 257 -8.98 -17.00 2.82
C VAL A 257 -7.63 -16.33 2.71
N ALA A 258 -6.58 -17.15 2.59
CA ALA A 258 -5.20 -16.67 2.54
C ALA A 258 -5.08 -15.60 1.44
N LEU A 259 -4.47 -14.46 1.78
CA LEU A 259 -4.31 -13.35 0.86
C LEU A 259 -3.51 -13.82 -0.36
N ASP A 260 -4.05 -13.64 -1.56
CA ASP A 260 -3.33 -13.94 -2.79
C ASP A 260 -2.16 -12.96 -2.98
N THR A 261 -0.94 -13.42 -2.67
CA THR A 261 0.30 -12.63 -2.77
C THR A 261 1.02 -12.79 -4.10
N ARG A 262 0.48 -13.54 -5.08
CA ARG A 262 1.14 -13.81 -6.37
C ARG A 262 1.59 -12.53 -7.09
N TYR A 263 0.82 -11.46 -6.95
CA TYR A 263 1.03 -10.16 -7.60
C TYR A 263 1.57 -9.06 -6.67
N LEU A 264 2.15 -9.44 -5.53
CA LEU A 264 2.67 -8.51 -4.53
C LEU A 264 3.65 -7.50 -5.15
N LEU A 265 4.64 -7.97 -5.93
CA LEU A 265 5.63 -7.10 -6.58
C LEU A 265 4.97 -6.12 -7.57
N HIS A 266 3.94 -6.53 -8.31
CA HIS A 266 3.19 -5.62 -9.18
C HIS A 266 2.46 -4.54 -8.39
N GLY A 267 1.85 -4.89 -7.24
CA GLY A 267 1.23 -3.93 -6.32
C GLY A 267 2.23 -2.93 -5.74
N MET A 268 3.40 -3.41 -5.33
CA MET A 268 4.49 -2.56 -4.85
C MET A 268 4.97 -1.57 -5.92
N LEU A 269 5.15 -2.03 -7.16
CA LEU A 269 5.53 -1.17 -8.29
C LEU A 269 4.40 -0.20 -8.67
N PHE A 270 3.14 -0.63 -8.58
CA PHE A 270 1.97 0.21 -8.81
C PHE A 270 1.89 1.38 -7.82
N LEU A 271 2.19 1.12 -6.54
CA LEU A 271 2.28 2.15 -5.50
C LEU A 271 3.57 2.98 -5.55
N ARG A 272 4.54 2.63 -6.42
CA ARG A 272 5.86 3.27 -6.53
C ARG A 272 6.62 3.28 -5.20
N VAL A 273 6.65 2.13 -4.52
CA VAL A 273 7.38 1.99 -3.24
C VAL A 273 8.90 2.11 -3.40
N ASP A 274 9.60 2.26 -2.28
CA ASP A 274 11.06 2.20 -2.22
C ASP A 274 11.59 0.88 -2.79
N MET A 275 12.59 0.94 -3.68
CA MET A 275 13.18 -0.24 -4.31
C MET A 275 13.82 -1.20 -3.30
N LYS A 276 14.31 -0.72 -2.14
CA LYS A 276 14.79 -1.59 -1.08
C LYS A 276 13.68 -2.49 -0.56
N LEU A 277 12.46 -1.98 -0.43
CA LEU A 277 11.30 -2.76 0.02
C LEU A 277 10.91 -3.80 -1.04
N ALA A 278 10.93 -3.43 -2.33
CA ALA A 278 10.70 -4.40 -3.42
C ALA A 278 11.78 -5.50 -3.49
N LYS A 279 13.04 -5.17 -3.20
CA LYS A 279 14.12 -6.16 -3.09
C LYS A 279 13.95 -7.08 -1.90
N VAL A 280 13.48 -6.57 -0.76
CA VAL A 280 13.13 -7.40 0.41
C VAL A 280 12.07 -8.42 0.00
N ALA A 281 11.01 -8.01 -0.70
CA ALA A 281 10.00 -8.95 -1.20
C ALA A 281 10.63 -10.06 -2.05
N LEU A 282 11.49 -9.70 -3.00
CA LEU A 282 12.14 -10.67 -3.87
C LEU A 282 13.08 -11.63 -3.11
N ARG A 283 13.73 -11.17 -2.03
CA ARG A 283 14.57 -12.00 -1.16
C ARG A 283 13.76 -12.98 -0.32
N LEU A 284 12.59 -12.58 0.14
CA LEU A 284 11.69 -13.47 0.90
C LEU A 284 11.07 -14.52 -0.01
N ASN A 285 10.62 -14.13 -1.20
CA ASN A 285 10.02 -15.05 -2.15
C ASN A 285 10.38 -14.71 -3.61
N PRO A 286 11.39 -15.41 -4.18
CA PRO A 286 11.78 -15.26 -5.58
C PRO A 286 10.68 -15.61 -6.59
N SER A 287 9.68 -16.41 -6.20
CA SER A 287 8.62 -16.86 -7.12
C SER A 287 7.71 -15.72 -7.59
N TRP A 288 7.60 -14.63 -6.82
CA TRP A 288 6.80 -13.46 -7.21
C TRP A 288 7.27 -12.81 -8.52
N ALA A 289 8.52 -13.01 -8.93
CA ALA A 289 9.03 -12.53 -10.22
C ALA A 289 8.44 -13.28 -11.44
N ARG A 290 7.85 -14.47 -11.22
CA ARG A 290 7.41 -15.39 -12.28
C ARG A 290 6.00 -15.15 -12.78
N HIS A 291 5.23 -14.31 -12.12
CA HIS A 291 3.84 -14.05 -12.50
C HIS A 291 3.76 -12.87 -13.46
N ALA A 292 2.97 -13.04 -14.52
CA ALA A 292 2.64 -11.97 -15.47
C ALA A 292 1.27 -11.38 -15.13
N ASP A 293 1.11 -10.08 -15.30
CA ASP A 293 -0.17 -9.40 -15.07
C ASP A 293 -1.17 -9.61 -16.22
N LYS A 294 -2.31 -8.89 -16.17
CA LYS A 294 -3.39 -9.01 -17.18
C LYS A 294 -2.91 -8.72 -18.60
N ASN A 295 -1.87 -7.90 -18.74
CA ASN A 295 -1.30 -7.52 -20.03
C ASN A 295 -0.13 -8.44 -20.44
N GLY A 296 0.12 -9.51 -19.68
CA GLY A 296 1.31 -10.34 -19.84
C GLY A 296 2.60 -9.64 -19.39
N ASP A 297 2.51 -8.50 -18.69
CA ASP A 297 3.70 -7.81 -18.20
C ASP A 297 4.23 -8.55 -16.96
N TYR A 298 5.37 -9.23 -17.11
CA TYR A 298 6.18 -9.68 -15.97
C TYR A 298 6.74 -8.49 -15.19
N VAL A 299 7.20 -8.72 -13.96
CA VAL A 299 7.79 -7.69 -13.09
C VAL A 299 8.86 -6.87 -13.82
N ILE A 300 9.70 -7.49 -14.65
CA ILE A 300 10.73 -6.79 -15.44
C ILE A 300 10.13 -5.78 -16.44
N HIS A 301 9.06 -6.13 -17.15
CA HIS A 301 8.34 -5.22 -18.05
C HIS A 301 7.83 -4.01 -17.25
N LYS A 302 7.27 -4.27 -16.06
CA LYS A 302 6.73 -3.22 -15.20
C LYS A 302 7.81 -2.30 -14.65
N ILE A 303 8.96 -2.82 -14.26
CA ILE A 303 10.12 -2.02 -13.81
C ILE A 303 10.56 -1.07 -14.92
N ILE A 304 10.69 -1.60 -16.15
CA ILE A 304 11.12 -0.81 -17.32
C ILE A 304 10.10 0.31 -17.60
N LYS A 305 8.79 -0.01 -17.64
CA LYS A 305 7.72 0.93 -17.97
C LYS A 305 7.43 1.99 -16.90
N THR A 306 7.62 1.69 -15.61
CA THR A 306 7.13 2.56 -14.52
C THR A 306 8.15 3.54 -13.97
N LEU A 307 9.45 3.29 -14.16
CA LEU A 307 10.50 4.09 -13.54
C LEU A 307 11.08 5.11 -14.53
N PRO A 308 10.97 6.43 -14.29
CA PRO A 308 11.62 7.42 -15.15
C PRO A 308 13.14 7.36 -14.98
N PHE A 309 13.88 7.48 -16.09
CA PHE A 309 15.33 7.69 -16.07
C PHE A 309 15.66 9.01 -15.31
N PRO A 310 16.70 9.08 -14.44
CA PRO A 310 17.77 8.12 -14.14
C PRO A 310 17.49 7.17 -12.95
N ASN A 311 16.27 7.17 -12.39
CA ASN A 311 15.91 6.40 -11.18
C ASN A 311 15.63 4.92 -11.45
N LYS A 312 15.92 4.43 -12.66
CA LYS A 312 15.80 3.02 -13.02
C LYS A 312 16.90 2.24 -12.31
N ASN A 313 16.52 1.56 -11.23
CA ASN A 313 17.44 0.79 -10.41
C ASN A 313 17.84 -0.50 -11.14
N SER A 314 18.96 -0.45 -11.87
CA SER A 314 19.54 -1.57 -12.59
C SER A 314 19.75 -2.81 -11.72
N GLU A 315 19.97 -2.60 -10.42
CA GLU A 315 20.09 -3.69 -9.46
C GLU A 315 18.79 -4.47 -9.30
N MET A 316 17.62 -3.82 -9.37
CA MET A 316 16.33 -4.53 -9.31
C MET A 316 16.10 -5.36 -10.57
N ILE A 317 16.46 -4.84 -11.75
CA ILE A 317 16.39 -5.61 -13.01
C ILE A 317 17.29 -6.85 -12.90
N ARG A 318 18.52 -6.66 -12.43
CA ARG A 318 19.47 -7.76 -12.19
C ARG A 318 18.94 -8.76 -11.17
N ASP A 319 18.40 -8.29 -10.04
CA ASP A 319 17.91 -9.17 -8.98
C ASP A 319 16.70 -9.98 -9.49
N VAL A 320 15.76 -9.37 -10.22
CA VAL A 320 14.64 -10.07 -10.86
C VAL A 320 15.12 -11.11 -11.87
N LEU A 321 16.08 -10.77 -12.72
CA LEU A 321 16.64 -11.71 -13.70
C LEU A 321 17.45 -12.83 -13.07
N LYS A 322 18.11 -12.60 -11.93
CA LYS A 322 18.74 -13.68 -11.15
C LYS A 322 17.71 -14.67 -10.60
N CYS A 323 16.54 -14.19 -10.19
CA CYS A 323 15.46 -15.03 -9.68
C CYS A 323 14.67 -15.73 -10.79
N TYR A 324 14.49 -15.05 -11.94
CA TYR A 324 13.76 -15.58 -13.09
C TYR A 324 14.35 -15.13 -14.44
N PRO A 325 15.44 -15.78 -14.92
CA PRO A 325 16.15 -15.39 -16.14
C PRO A 325 15.31 -15.47 -17.41
N GLU A 326 14.45 -16.48 -17.50
CA GLU A 326 13.55 -16.71 -18.66
C GLU A 326 12.64 -15.51 -18.95
N ALA A 327 12.36 -14.66 -17.95
CA ALA A 327 11.57 -13.45 -18.15
C ALA A 327 12.13 -12.54 -19.25
N ALA A 328 13.45 -12.53 -19.46
CA ALA A 328 14.10 -11.74 -20.50
C ALA A 328 13.69 -12.14 -21.93
N GLY A 329 13.30 -13.40 -22.13
CA GLY A 329 12.85 -13.94 -23.41
C GLY A 329 11.33 -14.05 -23.57
N LYS A 330 10.56 -13.63 -22.56
CA LYS A 330 9.09 -13.68 -22.61
C LYS A 330 8.52 -12.34 -23.02
N ALA A 331 7.81 -12.32 -24.14
CA ALA A 331 7.07 -11.14 -24.58
C ALA A 331 5.78 -10.98 -23.75
N ASN A 332 5.37 -9.74 -23.54
CA ASN A 332 4.04 -9.45 -23.02
C ASN A 332 2.95 -9.69 -24.09
N LEU A 333 1.66 -9.43 -23.79
CA LEU A 333 0.57 -9.63 -24.75
C LEU A 333 0.63 -8.67 -25.95
N ASP A 334 1.33 -7.55 -25.83
CA ASP A 334 1.61 -6.64 -26.96
C ASP A 334 2.69 -7.22 -27.90
N GLY A 335 3.36 -8.32 -27.50
CA GLY A 335 4.46 -8.94 -28.23
C GLY A 335 5.81 -8.25 -27.98
N ASP A 336 5.91 -7.38 -26.98
CA ASP A 336 7.13 -6.66 -26.67
C ASP A 336 8.02 -7.47 -25.70
N LEU A 337 9.26 -7.75 -26.11
CA LEU A 337 10.28 -8.29 -25.21
C LEU A 337 10.86 -7.19 -24.29
N PRO A 338 11.36 -7.56 -23.10
CA PRO A 338 12.02 -6.62 -22.18
C PRO A 338 13.15 -5.81 -22.84
N LEU A 339 13.95 -6.42 -23.71
CA LEU A 339 15.06 -5.73 -24.39
C LEU A 339 14.56 -4.56 -25.26
N PHE A 340 13.54 -4.80 -26.09
CA PHE A 340 12.99 -3.77 -26.98
C PHE A 340 12.31 -2.65 -26.18
N LEU A 341 11.58 -2.99 -25.12
CA LEU A 341 11.01 -1.99 -24.20
C LEU A 341 12.10 -1.14 -23.54
N ALA A 342 13.18 -1.76 -23.08
CA ALA A 342 14.28 -1.06 -22.45
C ALA A 342 14.93 -0.06 -23.42
N ILE A 343 15.14 -0.45 -24.68
CA ILE A 343 15.73 0.42 -25.71
C ILE A 343 14.77 1.56 -26.07
N ARG A 344 13.48 1.28 -26.29
CA ARG A 344 12.46 2.29 -26.59
C ARG A 344 12.33 3.31 -25.46
N ASP A 345 12.38 2.85 -24.21
CA ASP A 345 12.33 3.69 -23.01
C ASP A 345 13.72 4.21 -22.55
N LYS A 346 14.69 4.23 -23.48
CA LYS A 346 16.01 4.87 -23.38
C LYS A 346 16.83 4.43 -22.17
N LEU A 347 16.75 3.14 -21.82
CA LEU A 347 17.62 2.55 -20.82
C LEU A 347 19.05 2.47 -21.37
N SER A 348 20.05 2.89 -20.58
CA SER A 348 21.45 2.73 -20.98
C SER A 348 21.92 1.29 -20.80
N TRP A 349 22.98 0.93 -21.53
CA TRP A 349 23.68 -0.35 -21.38
C TRP A 349 23.89 -0.75 -19.92
N TRP A 350 24.61 0.09 -19.18
CA TRP A 350 25.00 -0.12 -17.79
C TRP A 350 23.84 0.01 -16.78
N ASN A 351 22.66 0.47 -17.21
CA ASN A 351 21.49 0.60 -16.34
C ASN A 351 20.45 -0.51 -16.56
N GLY A 352 20.87 -1.66 -17.08
CA GLY A 352 20.07 -2.89 -17.07
C GLY A 352 19.89 -3.54 -18.44
N VAL A 353 20.18 -2.84 -19.54
CA VAL A 353 20.17 -3.48 -20.88
C VAL A 353 21.21 -4.60 -20.93
N GLU A 354 22.39 -4.39 -20.35
CA GLU A 354 23.44 -5.42 -20.24
C GLU A 354 22.90 -6.69 -19.56
N GLU A 355 22.17 -6.55 -18.45
CA GLU A 355 21.62 -7.68 -17.69
C GLU A 355 20.54 -8.42 -18.49
N ILE A 356 19.70 -7.70 -19.21
CA ILE A 356 18.68 -8.29 -20.10
C ILE A 356 19.34 -9.07 -21.23
N VAL A 357 20.37 -8.50 -21.88
CA VAL A 357 21.11 -9.15 -22.96
C VAL A 357 21.84 -10.38 -22.47
N LYS A 358 22.47 -10.32 -21.28
CA LYS A 358 23.12 -11.50 -20.66
C LYS A 358 22.12 -12.61 -20.36
N ALA A 359 20.91 -12.27 -19.91
CA ALA A 359 19.87 -13.23 -19.60
C ALA A 359 19.23 -13.86 -20.85
N TYR A 360 19.12 -13.11 -21.95
CA TYR A 360 18.58 -13.62 -23.22
C TYR A 360 19.32 -13.05 -24.46
N PRO A 361 20.50 -13.60 -24.81
CA PRO A 361 21.32 -13.11 -25.92
C PRO A 361 20.68 -13.25 -27.30
N ASP A 362 19.78 -14.23 -27.46
CA ASP A 362 19.12 -14.50 -28.74
C ASP A 362 18.26 -13.32 -29.22
N ALA A 363 17.75 -12.49 -28.30
CA ALA A 363 17.01 -11.27 -28.63
C ALA A 363 17.82 -10.30 -29.49
N LEU A 364 19.16 -10.36 -29.48
CA LEU A 364 20.01 -9.53 -30.34
C LEU A 364 19.80 -9.80 -31.84
N ALA A 365 19.39 -11.03 -32.22
CA ALA A 365 19.05 -11.36 -33.62
C ALA A 365 17.57 -11.19 -33.95
N MET A 366 16.75 -10.73 -33.01
CA MET A 366 15.34 -10.49 -33.29
C MET A 366 15.13 -9.09 -33.85
N GLN A 367 14.08 -8.90 -34.63
CA GLN A 367 13.68 -7.58 -35.10
C GLN A 367 12.56 -7.02 -34.23
N ASP A 368 12.64 -5.74 -33.95
CA ASP A 368 11.60 -4.98 -33.28
C ASP A 368 10.31 -5.04 -34.11
N ARG A 369 9.20 -5.45 -33.49
CA ARG A 369 7.92 -5.65 -34.19
C ARG A 369 7.39 -4.36 -34.86
N VAL A 370 7.66 -3.21 -34.27
CA VAL A 370 7.08 -1.92 -34.73
C VAL A 370 7.93 -1.33 -35.86
N THR A 371 9.24 -1.35 -35.70
CA THR A 371 10.18 -0.68 -36.61
C THR A 371 10.87 -1.62 -37.60
N GLY A 372 10.85 -2.93 -37.35
CA GLY A 372 11.61 -3.93 -38.10
C GLY A 372 13.12 -3.87 -37.84
N LEU A 373 13.57 -3.04 -36.90
CA LEU A 373 15.00 -2.81 -36.64
C LEU A 373 15.55 -3.83 -35.63
N PHE A 374 16.78 -4.27 -35.87
CA PHE A 374 17.55 -4.98 -34.84
C PHE A 374 17.83 -4.07 -33.63
N PRO A 375 18.08 -4.62 -32.43
CA PRO A 375 18.28 -3.84 -31.20
C PRO A 375 19.30 -2.70 -31.32
N SER A 376 20.45 -2.94 -31.97
CA SER A 376 21.49 -1.92 -32.16
C SER A 376 21.00 -0.76 -33.02
N LEU A 377 20.32 -1.04 -34.13
CA LEU A 377 19.75 -0.03 -35.02
C LEU A 377 18.59 0.70 -34.38
N LEU A 378 17.75 0.00 -33.59
CA LEU A 378 16.69 0.61 -32.82
C LEU A 378 17.25 1.59 -31.77
N ALA A 379 18.32 1.21 -31.07
CA ALA A 379 18.98 2.08 -30.10
C ALA A 379 19.55 3.34 -30.78
N ALA A 380 20.20 3.19 -31.93
CA ALA A 380 20.71 4.30 -32.72
C ALA A 380 19.59 5.23 -33.19
N ALA A 381 18.50 4.66 -33.71
CA ALA A 381 17.34 5.41 -34.22
C ALA A 381 16.58 6.15 -33.12
N ASN A 382 16.45 5.57 -31.93
CA ASN A 382 15.78 6.21 -30.79
C ASN A 382 16.57 7.44 -30.27
N GLY A 383 17.90 7.42 -30.47
CA GLY A 383 18.80 8.52 -30.19
C GLY A 383 18.85 8.96 -28.71
N GLY A 384 19.57 10.05 -28.46
CA GLY A 384 19.76 10.62 -27.12
C GLY A 384 21.12 10.29 -26.51
N LYS A 385 21.37 10.82 -25.31
CA LYS A 385 22.72 10.81 -24.69
C LYS A 385 23.28 9.40 -24.46
N VAL A 386 22.42 8.44 -24.15
CA VAL A 386 22.80 7.04 -23.82
C VAL A 386 22.82 6.13 -25.05
N ALA A 387 22.35 6.62 -26.19
CA ALA A 387 22.14 5.79 -27.38
C ALA A 387 23.48 5.36 -28.01
N ILE A 388 24.51 6.22 -27.99
CA ILE A 388 25.82 5.91 -28.58
C ILE A 388 26.44 4.71 -27.88
N ASP A 389 26.60 4.80 -26.55
CA ASP A 389 27.19 3.71 -25.75
C ASP A 389 26.37 2.43 -25.88
N THR A 390 25.04 2.54 -25.76
CA THR A 390 24.16 1.36 -25.86
C THR A 390 24.18 0.73 -27.24
N THR A 391 24.24 1.53 -28.31
CA THR A 391 24.38 1.04 -29.69
C THR A 391 25.71 0.31 -29.86
N TYR A 392 26.81 0.93 -29.42
CA TYR A 392 28.14 0.35 -29.52
C TYR A 392 28.22 -1.00 -28.81
N GLU A 393 27.73 -1.08 -27.57
CA GLU A 393 27.75 -2.31 -26.79
C GLU A 393 26.85 -3.40 -27.38
N LEU A 394 25.68 -3.04 -27.91
CA LEU A 394 24.81 -3.99 -28.63
C LEU A 394 25.48 -4.55 -29.89
N LEU A 395 26.25 -3.73 -30.61
CA LEU A 395 27.04 -4.19 -31.76
C LEU A 395 28.20 -5.10 -31.34
N CYS A 396 28.90 -4.75 -30.26
CA CYS A 396 29.96 -5.59 -29.69
C CYS A 396 29.43 -6.93 -29.18
N ALA A 397 28.21 -6.96 -28.64
CA ALA A 397 27.58 -8.19 -28.14
C ALA A 397 27.16 -9.15 -29.27
N LYS A 398 26.91 -8.66 -30.49
CA LYS A 398 26.59 -9.51 -31.66
C LYS A 398 27.16 -8.93 -32.96
N PRO A 399 28.49 -9.04 -33.17
CA PRO A 399 29.15 -8.45 -34.34
C PRO A 399 28.79 -9.15 -35.66
N ASP A 400 28.32 -10.40 -35.60
CA ASP A 400 28.03 -11.21 -36.79
C ASP A 400 26.88 -10.65 -37.63
N LEU A 401 25.93 -9.92 -37.01
CA LEU A 401 24.86 -9.22 -37.71
C LEU A 401 25.35 -8.14 -38.70
N ILE A 402 26.58 -7.65 -38.54
CA ILE A 402 27.20 -6.71 -39.48
C ILE A 402 28.00 -7.48 -40.56
N LYS A 403 28.59 -8.63 -40.21
CA LYS A 403 29.44 -9.40 -41.13
C LYS A 403 28.63 -10.00 -42.27
N ASP A 404 27.42 -10.48 -42.01
CA ASP A 404 26.54 -11.04 -43.04
C ASP A 404 26.08 -9.98 -44.06
N ALA A 405 26.09 -8.69 -43.69
CA ALA A 405 25.81 -7.60 -44.63
C ALA A 405 26.96 -7.38 -45.64
N HIS A 406 28.19 -7.79 -45.30
CA HIS A 406 29.34 -7.68 -46.20
C HIS A 406 29.24 -8.71 -47.35
N ASP A 407 28.75 -9.92 -47.06
CA ASP A 407 28.55 -10.97 -48.08
C ASP A 407 27.40 -10.64 -49.05
N PHE A 408 26.39 -9.88 -48.61
CA PHE A 408 25.32 -9.38 -49.48
C PHE A 408 25.84 -8.39 -50.55
N THR A 409 26.88 -7.62 -50.22
CA THR A 409 27.51 -6.69 -51.19
C THR A 409 28.51 -7.36 -52.13
N GLN A 410 29.03 -8.54 -51.78
CA GLN A 410 29.92 -9.33 -52.63
C GLN A 410 29.14 -10.14 -53.68
N ASN A 411 27.93 -10.61 -53.36
CA ASN A 411 27.07 -11.37 -54.28
C ASN A 411 26.25 -10.51 -55.27
N MET A 412 26.39 -9.18 -55.24
CA MET A 412 25.82 -8.26 -56.22
C MET A 412 26.87 -7.62 -57.16
N ARG A 413 28.10 -8.16 -57.20
CA ARG A 413 29.13 -7.75 -58.17
C ARG A 413 29.28 -8.73 -59.31
#